data_AF-A0A9R1M1E3-F1
#
_entry.id   AF-A0A9R1M1E3-F1
#
_cell.length_a   1.000
_cell.length_b   1.000
_cell.length_c   1.000
_cell.angle_alpha   90.00
_cell.angle_beta   90.00
_cell.angle_gamma   90.00
#
_symmetry.space_group_name_H-M   'P 1'
#
loop_
_entity.id
_entity.type
_entity.pdbx_description
1 polymer ?
#
loop_
_entity_poly.entity_id
_entity_poly.type
_entity_poly.pdbx_seq_one_letter_code
_entity_poly.pdbx_strand_id
1 'polypeptide(L)'
;MTAHWVRKGSEFFCGFVTATFGVFALVLAISSTFNTGSSSTASTCSSAPPPAPSDALRSHMAILKRCLASAETCSLLLIFFVRAVVERAHAAHERVAKDEDAAYKAACDALAAASKQLGELGLRVDDCSQKVRQRLDDDDLWAALATEQQEEERLMAEVERARQDVDRKKPKEGMERITGWWAKAVRVSFFLSVLFSQLGGVIAGFALNYWLQIQEKCKFGGFLEIIPLALALGFWLLFHGFFGWMSISQN
;
A
#
# COMPACT_ATOMS: atom_id res chain seq x y z
N MET A 1 -6.76 6.25 8.04
CA MET A 1 -7.38 5.09 7.33
C MET A 1 -6.51 4.58 6.17
N THR A 2 -5.68 5.41 5.53
CA THR A 2 -4.88 5.10 4.34
C THR A 2 -3.63 4.26 4.60
N ALA A 3 -2.97 4.40 5.76
CA ALA A 3 -1.71 3.70 6.07
C ALA A 3 -1.83 2.16 6.19
N HIS A 4 -2.97 1.67 6.71
CA HIS A 4 -3.24 0.24 6.85
C HIS A 4 -3.42 -0.47 5.49
N TRP A 5 -4.00 0.23 4.50
CA TRP A 5 -4.17 -0.30 3.14
C TRP A 5 -2.84 -0.45 2.40
N VAL A 6 -1.88 0.45 2.61
CA VAL A 6 -0.57 0.35 1.95
C VAL A 6 0.21 -0.84 2.46
N ARG A 7 0.18 -1.07 3.77
CA ARG A 7 0.83 -2.22 4.39
C ARG A 7 0.26 -3.52 3.84
N LYS A 8 -1.05 -3.74 4.00
CA LYS A 8 -1.71 -4.96 3.50
C LYS A 8 -1.56 -5.10 1.98
N GLY A 9 -1.65 -4.00 1.25
CA GLY A 9 -1.45 -3.97 -0.19
C GLY A 9 -0.03 -4.37 -0.59
N SER A 10 0.99 -3.87 0.11
CA SER A 10 2.40 -4.21 -0.13
C SER A 10 2.74 -5.65 0.26
N GLU A 11 2.18 -6.17 1.37
CA GLU A 11 2.34 -7.57 1.78
C GLU A 11 1.71 -8.52 0.75
N PHE A 12 0.49 -8.21 0.31
CA PHE A 12 -0.23 -9.01 -0.68
C PHE A 12 0.44 -8.95 -2.06
N PHE A 13 0.84 -7.75 -2.51
CA PHE A 13 1.54 -7.58 -3.78
C PHE A 13 2.93 -8.24 -3.74
N CYS A 14 3.65 -8.17 -2.62
CA CYS A 14 4.90 -8.90 -2.43
C CYS A 14 4.68 -10.41 -2.54
N GLY A 15 3.64 -10.95 -1.91
CA GLY A 15 3.27 -12.36 -2.02
C GLY A 15 2.95 -12.76 -3.46
N PHE A 16 2.21 -11.91 -4.17
CA PHE A 16 1.89 -12.10 -5.59
C PHE A 16 3.13 -12.11 -6.48
N VAL A 17 3.98 -11.07 -6.43
CA VAL A 17 5.21 -10.99 -7.25
C VAL A 17 6.15 -12.16 -6.92
N THR A 18 6.26 -12.57 -5.66
CA THR A 18 7.09 -13.72 -5.27
C THR A 18 6.53 -15.03 -5.85
N ALA A 19 5.21 -15.22 -5.83
CA ALA A 19 4.56 -16.40 -6.40
C ALA A 19 4.66 -16.43 -7.94
N THR A 20 4.45 -15.29 -8.61
CA THR A 20 4.53 -15.19 -10.07
C THR A 20 5.97 -15.30 -10.56
N PHE A 21 6.94 -14.75 -9.83
CA PHE A 21 8.37 -14.89 -10.14
C PHE A 21 8.81 -16.35 -10.18
N GLY A 22 8.37 -17.17 -9.22
CA GLY A 22 8.69 -18.60 -9.20
C GLY A 22 8.17 -19.33 -10.44
N VAL A 23 6.95 -19.00 -10.89
CA VAL A 23 6.35 -19.54 -12.12
C VAL A 23 7.11 -19.05 -13.36
N PHE A 24 7.45 -17.77 -13.44
CA PHE A 24 8.21 -17.21 -14.56
C PHE A 24 9.64 -17.76 -14.63
N ALA A 25 10.33 -17.89 -13.50
CA ALA A 25 11.66 -18.48 -13.43
C ALA A 25 11.64 -19.95 -13.86
N LEU A 26 10.61 -20.72 -13.44
CA LEU A 26 10.40 -22.10 -13.89
C LEU A 26 10.14 -22.19 -15.40
N VAL A 27 9.27 -21.33 -15.93
CA VAL A 27 8.98 -21.25 -17.38
C VAL A 27 10.23 -20.87 -18.16
N LEU A 28 11.03 -19.93 -17.67
CA LEU A 28 12.31 -19.52 -18.26
C LEU A 28 13.34 -20.65 -18.24
N ALA A 29 13.46 -21.36 -17.12
CA ALA A 29 14.37 -22.50 -16.96
C ALA A 29 14.02 -23.61 -17.95
N ILE A 30 12.76 -24.05 -17.98
CA ILE A 30 12.25 -25.08 -18.91
C ILE A 30 12.49 -24.64 -20.35
N SER A 31 12.17 -23.39 -20.68
CA SER A 31 12.33 -22.85 -22.04
C SER A 31 13.79 -22.61 -22.46
N SER A 32 14.75 -22.67 -21.54
CA SER A 32 16.19 -22.56 -21.82
C SER A 32 16.82 -23.92 -22.10
N THR A 33 16.37 -24.96 -21.39
CA THR A 33 16.81 -26.36 -21.59
C THR A 33 16.39 -26.96 -22.93
N PHE A 34 15.34 -26.45 -23.57
CA PHE A 34 14.92 -26.92 -24.91
C PHE A 34 15.63 -26.24 -26.08
N ASN A 35 16.51 -25.26 -25.83
CA ASN A 35 17.21 -24.51 -26.89
C ASN A 35 18.66 -24.97 -27.13
N THR A 36 19.15 -26.00 -26.43
CA THR A 36 20.40 -26.69 -26.74
C THR A 36 20.21 -27.68 -27.88
N GLY A 37 19.83 -27.18 -29.06
CA GLY A 37 19.85 -27.90 -30.32
C GLY A 37 20.98 -27.36 -31.19
N SER A 38 22.15 -27.99 -31.10
CA SER A 38 23.33 -27.94 -31.99
C SER A 38 23.47 -26.75 -32.97
N SER A 39 24.46 -25.90 -32.73
CA SER A 39 25.12 -25.13 -33.80
C SER A 39 26.57 -25.58 -33.91
N SER A 40 26.82 -26.54 -34.79
CA SER A 40 28.16 -26.84 -35.29
C SER A 40 28.42 -25.87 -36.45
N THR A 41 29.33 -24.91 -36.26
CA THR A 41 29.71 -23.94 -37.28
C THR A 41 30.86 -24.48 -38.12
N ALA A 42 30.55 -25.18 -39.21
CA ALA A 42 31.47 -25.30 -40.33
C ALA A 42 31.22 -24.10 -41.27
N SER A 43 32.18 -23.18 -41.33
CA SER A 43 32.10 -21.98 -42.16
C SER A 43 32.23 -22.33 -43.65
N THR A 44 31.21 -22.06 -44.45
CA THR A 44 31.35 -21.96 -45.90
C THR A 44 30.61 -20.71 -46.38
N CYS A 45 31.31 -19.84 -47.11
CA CYS A 45 30.76 -18.64 -47.71
C CYS A 45 29.76 -19.01 -48.80
N SER A 46 28.47 -18.94 -48.49
CA SER A 46 27.39 -18.94 -49.47
C SER A 46 26.31 -17.97 -49.00
N SER A 47 25.72 -17.23 -49.95
CA SER A 47 24.60 -16.32 -49.72
C SER A 47 23.53 -17.03 -48.89
N ALA A 48 23.41 -16.65 -47.62
CA ALA A 48 22.51 -17.32 -46.70
C ALA A 48 21.06 -17.09 -47.18
N PRO A 49 20.22 -18.14 -47.22
CA PRO A 49 18.78 -17.96 -47.41
C PRO A 49 18.25 -17.01 -46.34
N PRO A 50 17.19 -16.22 -46.61
CA PRO A 50 16.54 -15.47 -45.55
C PRO A 50 16.18 -16.43 -44.41
N PRO A 51 16.42 -16.03 -43.14
CA PRO A 51 16.19 -16.91 -42.00
C PRO A 51 14.77 -17.44 -42.06
N ALA A 52 14.60 -18.74 -41.81
CA ALA A 52 13.28 -19.33 -41.78
C ALA A 52 12.41 -18.53 -40.78
N PRO A 53 11.10 -18.31 -41.05
CA PRO A 53 10.24 -17.54 -40.16
C PRO A 53 10.30 -18.01 -38.68
N SER A 54 10.55 -19.30 -38.47
CA SER A 54 10.78 -19.91 -37.16
C SER A 54 12.02 -19.40 -36.42
N ASP A 55 13.11 -19.07 -37.12
CA ASP A 55 14.36 -18.61 -36.51
C ASP A 55 14.27 -17.14 -36.08
N ALA A 56 13.54 -16.32 -36.85
CA ALA A 56 13.21 -14.96 -36.46
C ALA A 56 12.32 -14.96 -35.19
N LEU A 57 11.28 -15.79 -35.13
CA LEU A 57 10.40 -15.95 -33.96
C LEU A 57 11.17 -16.42 -32.72
N ARG A 58 12.11 -17.37 -32.86
CA ARG A 58 12.98 -17.83 -31.76
C ARG A 58 13.90 -16.73 -31.24
N SER A 59 14.45 -15.89 -32.11
CA SER A 59 15.27 -14.74 -31.71
C SER A 59 14.44 -13.72 -30.90
N HIS A 60 13.22 -13.41 -31.35
CA HIS A 60 12.30 -12.53 -30.61
C HIS A 60 11.92 -13.12 -29.24
N MET A 61 11.64 -14.43 -29.17
CA MET A 61 11.41 -15.11 -27.90
C MET A 61 12.62 -15.00 -26.95
N ALA A 62 13.84 -15.11 -27.45
CA ALA A 62 15.05 -14.98 -26.61
C ALA A 62 15.20 -13.56 -26.04
N ILE A 63 14.89 -12.52 -26.82
CA ILE A 63 14.89 -11.13 -26.36
C ILE A 63 13.79 -10.92 -25.31
N LEU A 64 12.56 -11.38 -25.58
CA LEU A 64 11.45 -11.27 -24.63
C LEU A 64 11.76 -11.97 -23.30
N LYS A 65 12.40 -13.14 -23.32
CA LYS A 65 12.83 -13.83 -22.10
C LYS A 65 13.78 -12.99 -21.24
N ARG A 66 14.74 -12.29 -21.87
CA ARG A 66 15.68 -11.40 -21.15
C ARG A 66 14.95 -10.19 -20.56
N CYS A 67 14.06 -9.57 -21.34
CA CYS A 67 13.25 -8.45 -20.87
C CYS A 67 12.33 -8.86 -19.71
N LEU A 68 11.69 -10.03 -19.79
CA LEU A 68 10.87 -10.60 -18.73
C LEU A 68 11.67 -10.77 -17.45
N ALA A 69 12.83 -11.45 -17.53
CA ALA A 69 13.69 -11.67 -16.38
C ALA A 69 14.12 -10.34 -15.73
N SER A 70 14.46 -9.33 -16.53
CA SER A 70 14.84 -8.01 -16.03
C SER A 70 13.70 -7.27 -15.34
N ALA A 71 12.49 -7.27 -15.93
CA ALA A 71 11.32 -6.59 -15.39
C ALA A 71 10.89 -7.23 -14.06
N GLU A 72 10.81 -8.56 -14.02
CA GLU A 72 10.46 -9.32 -12.81
C GLU A 72 11.50 -9.13 -11.69
N THR A 73 12.79 -9.13 -12.03
CA THR A 73 13.86 -8.87 -11.04
C THR A 73 13.77 -7.45 -10.48
N CYS A 74 13.54 -6.45 -11.33
CA CYS A 74 13.33 -5.06 -10.89
C CYS A 74 12.10 -4.95 -9.98
N SER A 75 10.99 -5.60 -10.34
CA SER A 75 9.78 -5.62 -9.53
C SER A 75 10.04 -6.21 -8.14
N LEU A 76 10.73 -7.36 -8.07
CA LEU A 76 11.10 -8.02 -6.82
C LEU A 76 11.99 -7.15 -5.92
N LEU A 77 13.06 -6.57 -6.48
CA LEU A 77 13.99 -5.76 -5.69
C LEU A 77 13.28 -4.54 -5.10
N LEU A 78 12.41 -3.90 -5.87
CA LEU A 78 11.65 -2.75 -5.43
C LEU A 78 10.61 -3.11 -4.35
N ILE A 79 9.91 -4.24 -4.47
CA ILE A 79 8.93 -4.65 -3.44
C ILE A 79 9.62 -5.12 -2.16
N PHE A 80 10.79 -5.76 -2.24
CA PHE A 80 11.59 -6.09 -1.06
C PHE A 80 12.13 -4.85 -0.37
N PHE A 81 12.56 -3.83 -1.11
CA PHE A 81 12.91 -2.53 -0.53
C PHE A 81 11.73 -1.93 0.23
N VAL A 82 10.55 -1.84 -0.41
CA VAL A 82 9.32 -1.34 0.22
C VAL A 82 9.01 -2.11 1.50
N ARG A 83 9.03 -3.44 1.43
CA ARG A 83 8.75 -4.32 2.57
C ARG A 83 9.74 -4.10 3.71
N ALA A 84 11.04 -4.05 3.43
CA ALA A 84 12.07 -3.83 4.43
C ALA A 84 11.92 -2.47 5.14
N VAL A 85 11.59 -1.41 4.39
CA VAL A 85 11.36 -0.08 4.98
C VAL A 85 10.09 -0.05 5.84
N VAL A 86 9.01 -0.68 5.37
CA VAL A 86 7.74 -0.79 6.12
C VAL A 86 7.90 -1.62 7.39
N GLU A 87 8.56 -2.79 7.31
CA GLU A 87 8.83 -3.65 8.46
C GLU A 87 9.75 -2.96 9.47
N ARG A 88 10.79 -2.24 9.02
CA ARG A 88 11.66 -1.45 9.90
C ARG A 88 10.90 -0.32 10.60
N ALA A 89 10.02 0.38 9.88
CA ALA A 89 9.17 1.40 10.48
C ALA A 89 8.22 0.79 11.53
N HIS A 90 7.75 -0.43 11.31
CA HIS A 90 6.90 -1.15 12.26
C HIS A 90 7.68 -1.63 13.50
N ALA A 91 8.91 -2.13 13.35
CA ALA A 91 9.76 -2.49 14.48
C ALA A 91 10.16 -1.26 15.32
N ALA A 92 10.37 -0.11 14.68
CA ALA A 92 10.56 1.15 15.39
C ALA A 92 9.28 1.60 16.12
N HIS A 93 8.11 1.35 15.53
CA HIS A 93 6.82 1.61 16.15
C HIS A 93 6.64 0.80 17.43
N GLU A 94 6.94 -0.50 17.49
CA GLU A 94 6.79 -1.29 18.73
C GLU A 94 7.62 -0.75 19.91
N ARG A 95 8.76 -0.11 19.64
CA ARG A 95 9.62 0.46 20.69
C ARG A 95 9.10 1.80 21.20
N VAL A 96 8.67 2.68 20.30
CA VAL A 96 8.22 4.03 20.65
C VAL A 96 6.74 4.08 21.05
N ALA A 97 5.94 3.12 20.56
CA ALA A 97 4.52 3.02 20.88
C ALA A 97 4.28 2.86 22.39
N LYS A 98 5.16 2.19 23.14
CA LYS A 98 4.96 2.06 24.59
C LYS A 98 4.96 3.41 25.31
N ASP A 99 5.86 4.30 24.93
CA ASP A 99 5.99 5.63 25.55
C ASP A 99 4.91 6.59 25.03
N GLU A 100 4.59 6.52 23.72
CA GLU A 100 3.50 7.29 23.13
C GLU A 100 2.11 6.86 23.61
N ASP A 101 1.88 5.54 23.76
CA ASP A 101 0.63 4.98 24.30
C ASP A 101 0.47 5.36 25.77
N ALA A 102 1.56 5.37 26.54
CA ALA A 102 1.53 5.87 27.92
C ALA A 102 1.18 7.36 27.98
N ALA A 103 1.79 8.18 27.11
CA ALA A 103 1.50 9.61 27.04
C ALA A 103 0.07 9.90 26.55
N TYR A 104 -0.44 9.13 25.58
CA TYR A 104 -1.80 9.19 25.10
C TYR A 104 -2.79 8.79 26.19
N LYS A 105 -2.54 7.68 26.88
CA LYS A 105 -3.37 7.21 28.00
C LYS A 105 -3.43 8.25 29.12
N ALA A 106 -2.30 8.84 29.49
CA ALA A 106 -2.25 9.91 30.49
C ALA A 106 -3.08 11.14 30.06
N ALA A 107 -3.08 11.49 28.76
CA ALA A 107 -3.91 12.55 28.24
C ALA A 107 -5.41 12.20 28.27
N CYS A 108 -5.77 10.95 27.96
CA CYS A 108 -7.14 10.47 28.08
C CYS A 108 -7.63 10.49 29.54
N ASP A 109 -6.77 10.07 30.47
CA ASP A 109 -7.07 10.09 31.91
C ASP A 109 -7.28 11.53 32.40
N ALA A 110 -6.45 12.49 31.94
CA ALA A 110 -6.61 13.91 32.25
C ALA A 110 -7.91 14.49 31.67
N LEU A 111 -8.27 14.15 30.42
CA LEU A 111 -9.55 14.55 29.82
C LEU A 111 -10.74 13.97 30.60
N ALA A 112 -10.66 12.71 31.03
CA ALA A 112 -11.71 12.07 31.82
C ALA A 112 -11.87 12.75 33.19
N ALA A 113 -10.76 13.12 33.85
CA ALA A 113 -10.78 13.84 35.11
C ALA A 113 -11.41 15.24 34.96
N ALA A 114 -11.00 16.01 33.95
CA ALA A 114 -11.57 17.33 33.66
C ALA A 114 -13.07 17.25 33.30
N SER A 115 -13.46 16.24 32.51
CA SER A 115 -14.87 16.02 32.15
C SER A 115 -15.72 15.63 33.36
N LYS A 116 -15.16 14.86 34.29
CA LYS A 116 -15.83 14.51 35.55
C LYS A 116 -16.04 15.74 36.42
N GLN A 117 -15.02 16.57 36.58
CA GLN A 117 -15.11 17.82 37.35
C GLN A 117 -16.16 18.78 36.77
N LEU A 118 -16.21 18.91 35.44
CA LEU A 118 -17.24 19.69 34.77
C LEU A 118 -18.65 19.12 35.02
N GLY A 119 -18.81 17.79 35.00
CA GLY A 119 -20.08 17.15 35.35
C GLY A 119 -20.52 17.38 36.79
N GLU A 120 -19.59 17.34 37.76
CA GLU A 120 -19.87 17.65 39.17
C GLU A 120 -20.24 19.13 39.37
N LEU A 121 -19.59 20.04 38.64
CA LEU A 121 -19.92 21.46 38.66
C LEU A 121 -21.29 21.74 38.02
N GLY A 122 -21.64 21.08 36.91
CA GLY A 122 -22.95 21.23 36.26
C GLY A 122 -24.11 20.94 37.22
N LEU A 123 -23.97 19.92 38.08
CA LEU A 123 -24.95 19.64 39.14
C LEU A 123 -25.08 20.78 40.17
N ARG A 124 -23.98 21.47 40.49
CA ARG A 124 -24.00 22.62 41.42
C ARG A 124 -24.59 23.87 40.77
N VAL A 125 -24.28 24.12 39.50
CA VAL A 125 -24.88 25.20 38.70
C VAL A 125 -26.39 25.00 38.61
N ASP A 126 -26.85 23.77 38.34
CA ASP A 126 -28.27 23.44 38.30
C ASP A 126 -28.97 23.67 39.65
N ASP A 127 -28.35 23.24 40.76
CA ASP A 127 -28.87 23.47 42.12
C ASP A 127 -28.94 24.97 42.47
N CYS A 128 -27.90 25.75 42.15
CA CYS A 128 -27.90 27.21 42.35
C CYS A 128 -28.94 27.90 41.48
N SER A 129 -29.07 27.50 40.21
CA SER A 129 -30.08 28.01 39.28
C SER A 129 -31.50 27.73 39.79
N GLN A 130 -31.74 26.55 40.36
CA GLN A 130 -33.01 26.22 40.98
C GLN A 130 -33.32 27.09 42.20
N LYS A 131 -32.33 27.38 43.05
CA LYS A 131 -32.50 28.27 44.21
C LYS A 131 -32.80 29.71 43.79
N VAL A 132 -32.09 30.24 42.79
CA VAL A 132 -32.36 31.57 42.22
C VAL A 132 -33.79 31.65 41.66
N ARG A 133 -34.26 30.61 40.96
CA ARG A 133 -35.65 30.56 40.46
C ARG A 133 -36.70 30.60 41.57
N GLN A 134 -36.37 30.10 42.77
CA GLN A 134 -37.27 30.13 43.92
C GLN A 134 -37.25 31.46 44.67
N ARG A 135 -36.15 32.22 44.60
CA ARG A 135 -35.94 33.50 45.29
C ARG A 135 -35.21 34.47 44.36
N LEU A 136 -36.01 35.14 43.53
CA LEU A 136 -35.50 36.04 42.48
C LEU A 136 -34.97 37.37 43.04
N ASP A 137 -35.33 37.71 44.27
CA ASP A 137 -35.04 38.95 44.98
C ASP A 137 -33.74 38.90 45.81
N ASP A 138 -33.06 37.75 45.83
CA ASP A 138 -31.85 37.52 46.63
C ASP A 138 -30.60 37.74 45.76
N ASP A 139 -30.00 38.92 45.89
CA ASP A 139 -28.79 39.31 45.16
C ASP A 139 -27.58 38.42 45.49
N ASP A 140 -27.53 37.84 46.70
CA ASP A 140 -26.43 36.95 47.10
C ASP A 140 -26.50 35.61 46.34
N LEU A 141 -27.72 35.10 46.06
CA LEU A 141 -27.92 33.90 45.24
C LEU A 141 -27.54 34.13 43.77
N TRP A 142 -27.83 35.31 43.23
CA TRP A 142 -27.40 35.69 41.88
C TRP A 142 -25.88 35.78 41.76
N ALA A 143 -25.20 36.35 42.76
CA ALA A 143 -23.74 36.41 42.81
C ALA A 143 -23.11 35.00 42.90
N ALA A 144 -23.70 34.10 43.69
CA ALA A 144 -23.27 32.70 43.79
C ALA A 144 -23.43 31.96 42.45
N LEU A 145 -24.57 32.11 41.76
CA LEU A 145 -24.80 31.51 40.45
C LEU A 145 -23.80 32.02 39.40
N ALA A 146 -23.53 33.33 39.39
CA ALA A 146 -22.56 33.92 38.47
C ALA A 146 -21.13 33.37 38.71
N THR A 147 -20.77 33.10 39.96
CA THR A 147 -19.47 32.51 40.32
C THR A 147 -19.35 31.08 39.82
N GLU A 148 -20.38 30.25 40.01
CA GLU A 148 -20.39 28.86 39.52
C GLU A 148 -20.40 28.80 37.98
N GLN A 149 -21.13 29.71 37.30
CA GLN A 149 -21.11 29.82 35.83
C GLN A 149 -19.73 30.24 35.29
N GLN A 150 -19.04 31.16 35.98
CA GLN A 150 -17.67 31.54 35.61
C GLN A 150 -16.70 30.37 35.77
N GLU A 151 -16.88 29.54 36.80
CA GLU A 151 -16.10 28.31 36.98
C GLU A 151 -16.42 27.26 35.89
N GLU A 152 -17.67 27.23 35.41
CA GLU A 152 -18.12 26.33 34.35
C GLU A 152 -17.46 26.65 33.00
N GLU A 153 -17.43 27.93 32.62
CA GLU A 153 -16.72 28.40 31.43
C GLU A 153 -15.21 28.06 31.49
N ARG A 154 -14.60 28.21 32.68
CA ARG A 154 -13.20 27.86 32.91
C ARG A 154 -12.95 26.36 32.72
N LEU A 155 -13.78 25.50 33.30
CA LEU A 155 -13.65 24.04 33.17
C LEU A 155 -13.96 23.56 31.76
N MET A 156 -14.94 24.15 31.06
CA MET A 156 -15.18 23.88 29.65
C MET A 156 -13.94 24.16 28.79
N ALA A 157 -13.27 25.30 29.03
CA ALA A 157 -12.02 25.63 28.35
C ALA A 157 -10.87 24.66 28.69
N GLU A 158 -10.88 24.06 29.88
CA GLU A 158 -9.92 23.04 30.31
C GLU A 158 -10.17 21.68 29.66
N VAL A 159 -11.43 21.26 29.57
CA VAL A 159 -11.85 20.06 28.84
C VAL A 159 -11.47 20.17 27.37
N GLU A 160 -11.72 21.32 26.74
CA GLU A 160 -11.36 21.52 25.33
C GLU A 160 -9.84 21.50 25.12
N ARG A 161 -9.05 22.10 26.02
CA ARG A 161 -7.59 21.99 26.00
C ARG A 161 -7.11 20.55 26.16
N ALA A 162 -7.68 19.81 27.11
CA ALA A 162 -7.34 18.40 27.33
C ALA A 162 -7.70 17.53 26.12
N ARG A 163 -8.82 17.84 25.44
CA ARG A 163 -9.23 17.16 24.21
C ARG A 163 -8.23 17.41 23.07
N GLN A 164 -7.81 18.66 22.88
CA GLN A 164 -6.77 19.00 21.90
C GLN A 164 -5.44 18.29 22.20
N ASP A 165 -5.09 18.13 23.47
CA ASP A 165 -3.88 17.40 23.87
C ASP A 165 -3.98 15.89 23.60
N VAL A 166 -5.15 15.28 23.83
CA VAL A 166 -5.46 13.89 23.43
C VAL A 166 -5.31 13.72 21.92
N ASP A 167 -5.89 14.61 21.12
CA ASP A 167 -5.81 14.54 19.66
C ASP A 167 -4.38 14.70 19.15
N ARG A 168 -3.59 15.57 19.80
CA ARG A 168 -2.17 15.79 19.47
C ARG A 168 -1.30 14.59 19.82
N LYS A 169 -1.58 13.92 20.94
CA LYS A 169 -0.80 12.78 21.45
C LYS A 169 -1.24 11.44 20.89
N LYS A 170 -2.24 11.42 20.02
CA LYS A 170 -2.71 10.20 19.38
C LYS A 170 -1.53 9.47 18.69
N PRO A 171 -1.27 8.20 19.02
CA PRO A 171 -0.16 7.46 18.43
C PRO A 171 -0.29 7.40 16.91
N LYS A 172 0.80 7.67 16.20
CA LYS A 172 0.83 7.56 14.73
C LYS A 172 1.04 6.11 14.34
N GLU A 173 0.12 5.56 13.55
CA GLU A 173 0.15 4.16 13.16
C GLU A 173 0.82 3.93 11.79
N GLY A 174 1.67 2.90 11.73
CA GLY A 174 2.19 2.36 10.48
C GLY A 174 2.93 3.38 9.59
N MET A 175 2.45 3.53 8.35
CA MET A 175 3.09 4.36 7.32
C MET A 175 3.04 5.87 7.59
N GLU A 176 2.19 6.34 8.49
CA GLU A 176 2.11 7.76 8.89
C GLU A 176 3.38 8.23 9.63
N ARG A 177 4.21 7.31 10.12
CA ARG A 177 5.53 7.62 10.69
C ARG A 177 6.63 7.76 9.65
N ILE A 178 6.47 7.14 8.48
CA ILE A 178 7.42 7.32 7.38
C ILE A 178 7.12 8.69 6.78
N THR A 179 7.91 9.68 7.17
CA THR A 179 7.74 11.07 6.77
C THR A 179 8.85 11.52 5.82
N GLY A 180 8.60 12.61 5.08
CA GLY A 180 9.59 13.23 4.21
C GLY A 180 9.99 12.38 3.01
N TRP A 181 11.30 12.32 2.73
CA TRP A 181 11.85 11.69 1.52
C TRP A 181 11.66 10.17 1.48
N TRP A 182 11.73 9.49 2.63
CA TRP A 182 11.51 8.05 2.73
C TRP A 182 10.08 7.66 2.34
N ALA A 183 9.09 8.48 2.69
CA ALA A 183 7.70 8.24 2.32
C ALA A 183 7.52 8.27 0.80
N LYS A 184 8.13 9.27 0.15
CA LYS A 184 8.16 9.39 -1.32
C LYS A 184 8.89 8.22 -1.96
N ALA A 185 10.04 7.81 -1.42
CA ALA A 185 10.82 6.69 -1.94
C ALA A 185 10.05 5.37 -1.88
N VAL A 186 9.36 5.08 -0.77
CA VAL A 186 8.51 3.88 -0.62
C VAL A 186 7.36 3.91 -1.63
N ARG A 187 6.67 5.04 -1.78
CA ARG A 187 5.55 5.17 -2.73
C ARG A 187 6.00 4.98 -4.18
N VAL A 188 7.07 5.67 -4.58
CA VAL A 188 7.62 5.58 -5.94
C VAL A 188 8.13 4.17 -6.23
N SER A 189 8.81 3.54 -5.27
CA SER A 189 9.30 2.17 -5.42
C SER A 189 8.16 1.17 -5.54
N PHE A 190 7.09 1.35 -4.76
CA PHE A 190 5.90 0.51 -4.85
C PHE A 190 5.22 0.66 -6.22
N PHE A 191 5.03 1.89 -6.69
CA PHE A 191 4.47 2.17 -8.01
C PHE A 191 5.32 1.57 -9.15
N LEU A 192 6.64 1.79 -9.11
CA LEU A 192 7.56 1.21 -10.10
C LEU A 192 7.55 -0.32 -10.06
N SER A 193 7.46 -0.92 -8.87
CA SER A 193 7.35 -2.37 -8.73
C SER A 193 6.09 -2.92 -9.41
N VAL A 194 4.95 -2.25 -9.24
CA VAL A 194 3.68 -2.56 -9.93
C VAL A 194 3.84 -2.42 -11.44
N LEU A 195 4.46 -1.35 -11.93
CA LEU A 195 4.71 -1.14 -13.36
C LEU A 195 5.59 -2.23 -13.97
N PHE A 196 6.69 -2.61 -13.30
CA PHE A 196 7.59 -3.65 -13.79
C PHE A 196 6.93 -5.03 -13.80
N SER A 197 6.13 -5.36 -12.79
CA SER A 197 5.31 -6.59 -12.78
C SER A 197 4.29 -6.57 -13.93
N GLN A 198 3.63 -5.44 -14.16
CA GLN A 198 2.69 -5.30 -15.28
C GLN A 198 3.37 -5.53 -16.63
N LEU A 199 4.55 -4.93 -16.82
CA LEU A 199 5.38 -5.11 -18.01
C LEU A 199 5.80 -6.58 -18.18
N GLY A 200 6.17 -7.26 -17.10
CA GLY A 200 6.48 -8.69 -17.09
C GLY A 200 5.32 -9.54 -17.63
N GLY A 201 4.11 -9.32 -17.11
CA GLY A 201 2.91 -10.02 -17.61
C GLY A 201 2.63 -9.79 -19.10
N VAL A 202 2.82 -8.56 -19.61
CA VAL A 202 2.67 -8.25 -21.04
C VAL A 202 3.71 -9.01 -21.88
N ILE A 203 4.98 -8.98 -21.47
CA ILE A 203 6.08 -9.69 -22.15
C ILE A 203 5.83 -11.20 -22.16
N ALA A 204 5.37 -11.76 -21.05
CA ALA A 204 5.02 -13.17 -20.95
C ALA A 204 3.87 -13.55 -21.90
N GLY A 205 2.85 -12.69 -22.03
CA GLY A 205 1.76 -12.86 -22.99
C GLY A 205 2.26 -12.92 -24.45
N PHE A 206 3.17 -12.01 -24.83
CA PHE A 206 3.79 -12.05 -26.16
C PHE A 206 4.64 -13.32 -26.37
N ALA A 207 5.41 -13.72 -25.36
CA ALA A 207 6.24 -14.92 -25.45
C ALA A 207 5.40 -16.20 -25.60
N LEU A 208 4.26 -16.29 -24.89
CA LEU A 208 3.31 -17.40 -25.03
C LEU A 208 2.66 -17.43 -26.41
N ASN A 209 2.24 -16.26 -26.92
CA ASN A 209 1.67 -16.15 -28.27
C ASN A 209 2.66 -16.64 -29.34
N TYR A 210 3.91 -16.19 -29.28
CA TYR A 210 4.95 -16.63 -30.22
C TYR A 210 5.29 -18.13 -30.07
N TRP A 211 5.30 -18.65 -28.85
CA TRP A 211 5.47 -20.09 -28.61
C TRP A 211 4.36 -20.92 -29.26
N LEU A 212 3.11 -20.52 -29.08
CA LEU A 212 1.95 -21.21 -29.68
C LEU A 212 2.00 -21.14 -31.21
N GLN A 213 2.35 -20.00 -31.79
CA GLN A 213 2.57 -19.87 -33.23
C GLN A 213 3.63 -20.83 -33.77
N ILE A 214 4.72 -21.07 -33.02
CA ILE A 214 5.76 -22.02 -33.40
C ILE A 214 5.22 -23.47 -33.37
N GLN A 215 4.49 -23.85 -32.31
CA GLN A 215 3.93 -25.19 -32.15
C GLN A 215 2.91 -25.53 -33.25
N GLU A 216 2.08 -24.56 -33.65
CA GLU A 216 1.04 -24.74 -34.66
C GLU A 216 1.51 -24.49 -36.10
N LYS A 217 2.82 -24.41 -36.33
CA LYS A 217 3.42 -24.13 -37.65
C LYS A 217 2.85 -22.85 -38.30
N CYS A 218 2.62 -21.82 -37.51
CA CYS A 218 2.07 -20.54 -37.93
C CYS A 218 0.66 -20.61 -38.56
N LYS A 219 -0.18 -21.58 -38.18
CA LYS A 219 -1.58 -21.69 -38.63
C LYS A 219 -2.59 -20.89 -37.77
N PHE A 220 -2.10 -20.13 -36.80
CA PHE A 220 -2.89 -19.39 -35.82
C PHE A 220 -4.04 -18.58 -36.45
N GLY A 221 -5.28 -18.77 -35.99
CA GLY A 221 -6.44 -18.12 -36.60
C GLY A 221 -7.79 -18.23 -35.87
N GLY A 222 -7.88 -18.87 -34.70
CA GLY A 222 -9.15 -19.06 -33.98
C GLY A 222 -9.43 -18.03 -32.87
N PHE A 223 -10.64 -17.45 -32.85
CA PHE A 223 -11.10 -16.54 -31.78
C PHE A 223 -11.03 -17.17 -30.36
N LEU A 224 -11.24 -18.50 -30.26
CA LEU A 224 -11.24 -19.24 -28.98
C LEU A 224 -9.84 -19.34 -28.33
N GLU A 225 -8.77 -19.26 -29.11
CA GLU A 225 -7.38 -19.38 -28.62
C GLU A 225 -6.85 -18.08 -28.01
N ILE A 226 -7.48 -16.95 -28.33
CA ILE A 226 -7.18 -15.62 -27.77
C ILE A 226 -7.85 -15.44 -26.39
N ILE A 227 -8.90 -16.22 -26.08
CA ILE A 227 -9.69 -16.08 -24.86
C ILE A 227 -8.84 -16.25 -23.58
N PRO A 228 -7.98 -17.28 -23.44
CA PRO A 228 -7.13 -17.42 -22.24
C PRO A 228 -6.15 -16.26 -22.09
N LEU A 229 -5.59 -15.78 -23.20
CA LEU A 229 -4.68 -14.63 -23.23
C LEU A 229 -5.40 -13.35 -22.82
N ALA A 230 -6.61 -13.11 -23.36
CA ALA A 230 -7.44 -11.97 -23.04
C ALA A 230 -7.95 -11.97 -21.59
N LEU A 231 -8.33 -13.15 -21.06
CA LEU A 231 -8.74 -13.31 -19.67
C LEU A 231 -7.55 -13.12 -18.70
N ALA A 232 -6.38 -13.67 -19.04
CA ALA A 232 -5.16 -13.47 -18.26
C ALA A 232 -4.74 -11.99 -18.27
N LEU A 233 -4.75 -11.33 -19.42
CA LEU A 233 -4.47 -9.89 -19.54
C LEU A 233 -5.51 -9.06 -18.80
N GLY A 234 -6.79 -9.38 -18.90
CA GLY A 234 -7.88 -8.66 -18.24
C GLY A 234 -7.78 -8.73 -16.72
N PHE A 235 -7.57 -9.93 -16.17
CA PHE A 235 -7.34 -10.10 -14.73
C PHE A 235 -6.06 -9.39 -14.29
N TRP A 236 -4.97 -9.51 -15.07
CA TRP A 236 -3.70 -8.86 -14.78
C TRP A 236 -3.81 -7.33 -14.78
N LEU A 237 -4.54 -6.74 -15.74
CA LEU A 237 -4.79 -5.30 -15.82
C LEU A 237 -5.63 -4.79 -14.66
N LEU A 238 -6.71 -5.50 -14.30
CA LEU A 238 -7.55 -5.10 -13.16
C LEU A 238 -6.78 -5.18 -11.85
N PHE A 239 -5.98 -6.23 -11.67
CA PHE A 239 -5.12 -6.41 -10.52
C PHE A 239 -4.09 -5.28 -10.40
N HIS A 240 -3.31 -5.03 -11.45
CA HIS A 240 -2.29 -3.96 -11.43
C HIS A 240 -2.91 -2.56 -11.41
N GLY A 241 -4.09 -2.39 -12.01
CA GLY A 241 -4.87 -1.15 -11.94
C GLY A 241 -5.33 -0.83 -10.52
N PHE A 242 -5.76 -1.84 -9.75
CA PHE A 242 -6.10 -1.68 -8.34
C PHE A 242 -4.89 -1.27 -7.50
N PHE A 243 -3.73 -1.92 -7.66
CA PHE A 243 -2.51 -1.55 -6.92
C PHE A 243 -1.92 -0.21 -7.37
N GLY A 244 -2.00 0.11 -8.66
CA GLY A 244 -1.64 1.41 -9.21
C GLY A 244 -2.51 2.52 -8.64
N TRP A 245 -3.84 2.33 -8.63
CA TRP A 245 -4.77 3.24 -7.97
C TRP A 245 -4.47 3.40 -6.48
N MET A 246 -4.23 2.31 -5.76
CA MET A 246 -3.84 2.37 -4.35
C MET A 246 -2.54 3.15 -4.14
N SER A 247 -1.58 3.10 -5.06
CA SER A 247 -0.34 3.85 -4.94
C SER A 247 -0.52 5.36 -5.16
N ILE A 248 -1.49 5.76 -5.99
CA ILE A 248 -1.75 7.15 -6.39
C ILE A 248 -2.73 7.83 -5.43
N SER A 249 -3.75 7.11 -4.95
CA SER A 249 -4.83 7.64 -4.09
C SER A 249 -4.41 7.99 -2.66
N GLN A 250 -3.12 7.93 -2.34
CA GLN A 250 -2.55 8.24 -1.01
C GLN A 250 -2.04 9.69 -0.87
N ASN A 251 -2.56 10.60 -1.71
CA ASN A 251 -2.33 12.05 -1.57
C ASN A 251 -3.34 12.67 -0.62
#